data_AF-A0A7R9CX37-F1
#
_entry.id   AF-A0A7R9CX37-F1
#
_cell.length_a   1.000
_cell.length_b   1.000
_cell.length_c   1.000
_cell.angle_alpha   90.00
_cell.angle_beta   90.00
_cell.angle_gamma   90.00
#
_symmetry.space_group_name_H-M   'P 1'
#
loop_
_entity.id
_entity.type
_entity.pdbx_description
1 polymer ?
#
loop_
_entity_poly.entity_id
_entity_poly.type
_entity_poly.pdbx_seq_one_letter_code
_entity_poly.pdbx_strand_id
1 'polypeptide(L)'
;MKLQLYVQQVNSALEDTSQQVLQSLPRVMRDTELLHQEALLLWEKMQLVKVEIAKVEQDTGQSMATLERIDNIKTELQAAKQALHEADNWIILAADLEEVFESGDIESISAKLVSMQQSLLILANVPDYEDRKLQLEGLKNRLEAMASPLLVQAFTSGSIAADDNTGCLSVVLTKSLFQNGEFQYLLFSPLDFSICIQ
;
A
#
# COMPACT_ATOMS: atom_id res chain seq x y z
N MET A 1 40.90 49.76 -75.30
CA MET A 1 41.69 48.64 -74.75
C MET A 1 41.25 48.18 -73.36
N LYS A 2 40.99 49.04 -72.35
CA LYS A 2 40.51 48.63 -71.01
C LYS A 2 39.24 47.77 -71.00
N LEU A 3 38.26 48.10 -71.85
CA LEU A 3 37.00 47.35 -71.96
C LEU A 3 37.21 45.93 -72.50
N GLN A 4 38.13 45.74 -73.46
CA GLN A 4 38.48 44.40 -73.97
C GLN A 4 39.15 43.53 -72.90
N LEU A 5 40.02 44.11 -72.07
CA LEU A 5 40.63 43.40 -70.94
C LEU A 5 39.60 42.97 -69.90
N TYR A 6 38.63 43.83 -69.58
CA TYR A 6 37.53 43.48 -68.67
C TYR A 6 36.67 42.34 -69.22
N VAL A 7 36.28 42.40 -70.50
CA VAL A 7 35.51 41.33 -71.15
C VAL A 7 36.29 40.01 -71.13
N GLN A 8 37.59 40.05 -71.39
CA GLN A 8 38.44 38.86 -71.41
C GLN A 8 38.63 38.26 -70.01
N GLN A 9 38.78 39.08 -68.97
CA GLN A 9 38.84 38.61 -67.59
C GLN A 9 37.52 37.97 -67.12
N VAL A 10 36.39 38.59 -67.45
CA VAL A 10 35.07 38.04 -67.11
C VAL A 10 34.84 36.71 -67.83
N ASN A 11 35.19 36.61 -69.11
CA ASN A 11 35.06 35.35 -69.85
C ASN A 11 35.97 34.25 -69.28
N SER A 12 37.23 34.58 -68.95
CA SER A 12 38.16 33.61 -68.34
C SER A 12 37.62 33.12 -66.99
N ALA A 13 37.18 34.02 -66.12
CA ALA A 13 36.64 33.64 -64.81
C ALA A 13 35.35 32.82 -64.93
N LEU A 14 34.49 33.15 -65.89
CA LEU A 14 33.28 32.38 -66.18
C LEU A 14 33.62 30.97 -66.68
N GLU A 15 34.61 30.84 -67.55
CA GLU A 15 35.03 29.57 -68.12
C GLU A 15 35.70 28.67 -67.08
N ASP A 16 36.57 29.23 -66.23
CA ASP A 16 37.17 28.53 -65.09
C ASP A 16 36.09 28.03 -64.11
N THR A 17 35.14 28.90 -63.77
CA THR A 17 34.02 28.53 -62.87
C THR A 17 33.13 27.46 -63.51
N SER A 18 32.85 27.58 -64.81
CA SER A 18 32.06 26.60 -65.57
C SER A 18 32.74 25.22 -65.57
N GLN A 19 34.04 25.18 -65.84
CA GLN A 19 34.81 23.93 -65.76
C GLN A 19 34.78 23.34 -64.36
N GLN A 20 34.92 24.16 -63.33
CA GLN A 20 34.90 23.68 -61.95
C GLN A 20 33.53 23.09 -61.57
N VAL A 21 32.44 23.73 -62.00
CA VAL A 21 31.07 23.20 -61.83
C VAL A 21 30.91 21.88 -62.57
N LEU A 22 31.30 21.81 -63.84
CA LEU A 22 31.20 20.59 -64.67
C LEU A 22 32.02 19.43 -64.08
N GLN A 23 33.18 19.71 -63.49
CA GLN A 23 34.02 18.71 -62.84
C GLN A 23 33.42 18.21 -61.51
N SER A 24 32.69 19.06 -60.78
CA SER A 24 32.07 18.70 -59.49
C SER A 24 30.74 17.96 -59.63
N LEU A 25 30.01 18.18 -60.74
CA LEU A 25 28.67 17.63 -60.97
C LEU A 25 28.57 16.10 -60.82
N PRO A 26 29.50 15.29 -61.39
CA PRO A 26 29.42 13.83 -61.29
C PRO A 26 29.52 13.32 -59.85
N ARG A 27 30.28 14.03 -59.00
CA ARG A 27 30.40 13.70 -57.58
C ARG A 27 29.08 13.99 -56.86
N VAL A 28 28.51 15.18 -57.06
CA VAL A 28 27.23 15.56 -56.45
C VAL A 28 26.11 14.60 -56.87
N MET A 29 26.06 14.20 -58.15
CA MET A 29 25.10 13.21 -58.62
C MET A 29 25.25 11.85 -57.91
N ARG A 30 26.49 11.38 -57.73
CA ARG A 30 26.75 10.12 -57.01
C ARG A 30 26.36 10.22 -55.54
N ASP A 31 26.71 11.32 -54.88
CA ASP A 31 26.38 11.54 -53.47
C ASP A 31 24.85 11.62 -53.28
N THR A 32 24.14 12.22 -54.23
CA THR A 32 22.66 12.31 -54.21
C THR A 32 22.01 10.94 -54.41
N GLU A 33 22.54 10.11 -55.30
CA GLU A 33 22.04 8.75 -55.53
C GLU A 33 22.26 7.86 -54.30
N LEU A 34 23.43 7.94 -53.67
CA LEU A 34 23.72 7.22 -52.43
C LEU A 34 22.78 7.65 -51.30
N LEU A 35 22.60 8.97 -51.13
CA LEU A 35 21.67 9.50 -50.13
C LEU A 35 20.23 9.03 -50.38
N HIS A 36 19.80 8.96 -51.65
CA HIS A 36 18.49 8.44 -52.01
C HIS A 36 18.31 6.97 -51.60
N GLN A 37 19.32 6.13 -51.88
CA GLN A 37 19.30 4.71 -51.50
C GLN A 37 19.30 4.52 -49.99
N GLU A 38 20.11 5.29 -49.25
CA GLU A 38 20.12 5.27 -47.79
C GLU A 38 18.78 5.70 -47.19
N ALA A 39 18.13 6.72 -47.77
CA ALA A 39 16.82 7.18 -47.33
C ALA A 39 15.74 6.10 -47.55
N LEU A 40 15.77 5.38 -48.67
CA LEU A 40 14.86 4.26 -48.94
C LEU A 40 15.07 3.11 -47.95
N LEU A 41 16.33 2.73 -47.70
CA LEU A 41 16.67 1.71 -46.71
C LEU A 41 16.23 2.10 -45.30
N LEU A 42 16.42 3.36 -44.92
CA LEU A 42 15.96 3.88 -43.64
C LEU A 42 14.45 3.83 -43.54
N TRP A 43 13.74 4.22 -44.59
CA TRP A 43 12.27 4.17 -44.63
C TRP A 43 11.76 2.74 -44.42
N GLU A 44 12.34 1.76 -45.12
CA GLU A 44 11.99 0.34 -44.96
C GLU A 44 12.23 -0.14 -43.53
N LYS A 45 13.40 0.18 -42.94
CA LYS A 45 13.70 -0.15 -41.55
C LYS A 45 12.73 0.50 -40.56
N MET A 46 12.34 1.75 -40.79
CA MET A 46 11.36 2.43 -39.95
C MET A 46 9.97 1.76 -40.02
N GLN A 47 9.56 1.25 -41.18
CA GLN A 47 8.31 0.49 -41.28
C GLN A 47 8.39 -0.82 -40.49
N LEU A 48 9.51 -1.54 -40.57
CA LEU A 48 9.72 -2.76 -39.79
C LEU A 48 9.66 -2.48 -38.27
N VAL A 49 10.39 -1.47 -37.80
CA VAL A 49 10.39 -1.07 -36.38
C VAL A 49 8.97 -0.69 -35.93
N LYS A 50 8.20 0.02 -36.74
CA LYS A 50 6.81 0.37 -36.42
C LYS A 50 5.93 -0.87 -36.22
N VAL A 51 6.10 -1.89 -37.07
CA VAL A 51 5.35 -3.15 -36.95
C VAL A 51 5.78 -3.92 -35.70
N GLU A 52 7.07 -3.97 -35.41
CA GLU A 52 7.60 -4.62 -34.19
C GLU A 52 7.07 -3.96 -32.92
N ILE A 53 7.04 -2.62 -32.86
CA ILE A 53 6.46 -1.88 -31.72
C ILE A 53 4.99 -2.26 -31.52
N ALA A 54 4.19 -2.23 -32.59
CA ALA A 54 2.77 -2.58 -32.49
C ALA A 54 2.56 -4.02 -32.00
N LYS A 55 3.41 -4.96 -32.44
CA LYS A 55 3.38 -6.34 -31.97
C LYS A 55 3.73 -6.44 -30.48
N VAL A 56 4.78 -5.74 -30.04
CA VAL A 56 5.18 -5.73 -28.62
C VAL A 56 4.08 -5.13 -27.75
N GLU A 57 3.44 -4.04 -28.18
CA GLU A 57 2.31 -3.44 -27.47
C GLU A 57 1.12 -4.41 -27.36
N GLN A 58 0.80 -5.14 -28.43
CA GLN A 58 -0.26 -6.13 -28.43
C GLN A 58 0.05 -7.31 -27.49
N ASP A 59 1.24 -7.91 -27.63
CA ASP A 59 1.67 -9.08 -26.85
C ASP A 59 1.81 -8.73 -25.36
N THR A 60 2.35 -7.54 -25.06
CA THR A 60 2.53 -7.04 -23.69
C THR A 60 1.21 -6.61 -23.08
N GLY A 61 0.31 -5.97 -23.86
CA GLY A 61 -0.98 -5.50 -23.38
C GLY A 61 -1.87 -6.64 -22.87
N GLN A 62 -1.94 -7.76 -23.61
CA GLN A 62 -2.69 -8.94 -23.17
C GLN A 62 -2.09 -9.58 -21.91
N SER A 63 -0.75 -9.65 -21.86
CA SER A 63 -0.03 -10.18 -20.70
C SER A 63 -0.25 -9.32 -19.46
N MET A 64 -0.23 -7.99 -19.60
CA MET A 64 -0.50 -7.04 -18.51
C MET A 64 -1.93 -7.14 -18.00
N ALA A 65 -2.92 -7.19 -18.88
CA ALA A 65 -4.32 -7.37 -18.48
C ALA A 65 -4.54 -8.71 -17.74
N THR A 66 -3.81 -9.75 -18.14
CA THR A 66 -3.86 -11.05 -17.45
C THR A 66 -3.22 -10.97 -16.06
N LEU A 67 -2.07 -10.30 -15.93
CA LEU A 67 -1.40 -10.09 -14.65
C LEU A 67 -2.27 -9.28 -13.69
N GLU A 68 -2.89 -8.20 -14.16
CA GLU A 68 -3.83 -7.39 -13.37
C GLU A 68 -5.00 -8.24 -12.85
N ARG A 69 -5.59 -9.08 -13.71
CA ARG A 69 -6.66 -9.99 -13.30
C ARG A 69 -6.20 -10.99 -12.23
N ILE A 70 -5.00 -11.56 -12.40
CA ILE A 70 -4.45 -12.51 -11.42
C ILE A 70 -4.17 -11.80 -10.08
N ASP A 71 -3.66 -10.57 -10.11
CA ASP A 71 -3.35 -9.82 -8.89
C ASP A 71 -4.62 -9.44 -8.11
N ASN A 72 -5.69 -9.06 -8.81
CA ASN A 72 -7.00 -8.83 -8.20
C ASN A 72 -7.52 -10.10 -7.51
N ILE A 73 -7.53 -11.24 -8.20
CA ILE A 73 -7.97 -12.53 -7.62
C ILE A 73 -7.10 -12.92 -6.44
N LYS A 74 -5.78 -12.73 -6.52
CA LYS A 74 -4.84 -13.01 -5.43
C LYS A 74 -5.14 -12.15 -4.21
N THR A 75 -5.39 -10.87 -4.40
CA THR A 75 -5.71 -9.92 -3.31
C THR A 75 -7.01 -10.33 -2.62
N GLU A 76 -8.05 -10.64 -3.38
CA GLU A 76 -9.32 -11.16 -2.84
C GLU A 76 -9.13 -12.48 -2.08
N LEU A 77 -8.36 -13.41 -2.64
CA LEU A 77 -8.08 -14.70 -2.00
C LEU A 77 -7.27 -14.54 -0.71
N GLN A 78 -6.33 -13.61 -0.67
CA GLN A 78 -5.55 -13.30 0.54
C GLN A 78 -6.45 -12.72 1.64
N ALA A 79 -7.37 -11.82 1.28
CA ALA A 79 -8.36 -11.29 2.22
C ALA A 79 -9.29 -12.39 2.75
N ALA A 80 -9.80 -13.25 1.87
CA ALA A 80 -10.63 -14.39 2.27
C ALA A 80 -9.89 -15.39 3.16
N LYS A 81 -8.62 -15.70 2.84
CA LYS A 81 -7.75 -16.54 3.67
C LYS A 81 -7.57 -15.95 5.06
N GLN A 82 -7.32 -14.64 5.15
CA GLN A 82 -7.14 -13.96 6.44
C GLN A 82 -8.43 -13.96 7.26
N ALA A 83 -9.58 -13.71 6.62
CA ALA A 83 -10.89 -13.79 7.27
C ALA A 83 -11.19 -15.21 7.80
N LEU A 84 -10.90 -16.26 7.01
CA LEU A 84 -11.06 -17.65 7.44
C LEU A 84 -10.17 -17.99 8.63
N HIS A 85 -8.88 -17.62 8.56
CA HIS A 85 -7.94 -17.83 9.65
C HIS A 85 -8.41 -17.15 10.93
N GLU A 86 -8.91 -15.92 10.83
CA GLU A 86 -9.41 -15.19 11.99
C GLU A 86 -10.73 -15.76 12.52
N ALA A 87 -11.56 -16.33 11.65
CA ALA A 87 -12.75 -17.05 12.07
C ALA A 87 -12.41 -18.32 12.86
N ASP A 88 -11.42 -19.09 12.42
CA ASP A 88 -10.92 -20.26 13.15
C ASP A 88 -10.28 -19.85 14.49
N ASN A 89 -9.47 -18.79 14.48
CA ASN A 89 -8.87 -18.23 15.69
C ASN A 89 -9.94 -17.79 16.69
N TRP A 90 -11.01 -17.13 16.24
CA TRP A 90 -12.14 -16.75 17.09
C TRP A 90 -12.77 -17.96 17.81
N ILE A 91 -12.95 -19.09 17.12
CA ILE A 91 -13.52 -20.31 17.72
C ILE A 91 -12.62 -20.84 18.83
N ILE A 92 -11.31 -20.88 18.59
CA ILE A 92 -10.32 -21.30 19.60
C ILE A 92 -10.34 -20.34 20.79
N LEU A 93 -10.29 -19.03 20.52
CA LEU A 93 -10.31 -18.01 21.56
C LEU A 93 -11.58 -18.12 22.42
N ALA A 94 -12.74 -18.31 21.80
CA ALA A 94 -14.01 -18.44 22.50
C ALA A 94 -14.11 -19.74 23.33
N ALA A 95 -13.54 -20.84 22.85
CA ALA A 95 -13.50 -22.10 23.59
C ALA A 95 -12.58 -22.01 24.83
N ASP A 96 -11.36 -21.50 24.64
CA ASP A 96 -10.37 -21.37 25.72
C ASP A 96 -10.80 -20.35 26.77
N LEU A 97 -11.51 -19.30 26.37
CA LEU A 97 -11.82 -18.19 27.26
C LEU A 97 -12.69 -18.63 28.45
N GLU A 98 -13.60 -19.59 28.27
CA GLU A 98 -14.40 -20.10 29.39
C GLU A 98 -13.52 -20.80 30.45
N GLU A 99 -12.52 -21.58 30.02
CA GLU A 99 -11.54 -22.20 30.91
C GLU A 99 -10.67 -21.14 31.63
N VAL A 100 -10.26 -20.09 30.91
CA VAL A 100 -9.50 -18.99 31.50
C VAL A 100 -10.35 -18.20 32.51
N PHE A 101 -11.67 -18.07 32.30
CA PHE A 101 -12.57 -17.47 33.29
C PHE A 101 -12.66 -18.29 34.58
N GLU A 102 -12.57 -19.63 34.52
CA GLU A 102 -12.54 -20.49 35.71
C GLU A 102 -11.28 -20.28 36.57
N SER A 103 -10.17 -19.88 35.95
CA SER A 103 -8.91 -19.60 36.66
C SER A 103 -8.99 -18.36 37.58
N GLY A 104 -9.91 -17.43 37.29
CA GLY A 104 -10.05 -16.16 38.03
C GLY A 104 -8.89 -15.17 37.82
N ASP A 105 -7.92 -15.47 36.96
CA ASP A 105 -6.79 -14.59 36.65
C ASP A 105 -7.22 -13.46 35.71
N ILE A 106 -7.43 -12.28 36.28
CA ILE A 106 -7.89 -11.09 35.56
C ILE A 106 -6.92 -10.67 34.45
N GLU A 107 -5.60 -10.85 34.64
CA GLU A 107 -4.60 -10.45 33.65
C GLU A 107 -4.70 -11.35 32.41
N SER A 108 -4.70 -12.66 32.60
CA SER A 108 -4.86 -13.65 31.51
C SER A 108 -6.18 -13.49 30.75
N ILE A 109 -7.30 -13.28 31.46
CA ILE A 109 -8.61 -13.04 30.84
C ILE A 109 -8.58 -11.77 29.99
N SER A 110 -8.01 -10.68 30.52
CA SER A 110 -7.93 -9.40 29.81
C SER A 110 -7.11 -9.52 28.52
N ALA A 111 -5.98 -10.22 28.56
CA ALA A 111 -5.12 -10.45 27.41
C ALA A 111 -5.87 -11.23 26.31
N LYS A 112 -6.63 -12.27 26.68
CA LYS A 112 -7.43 -13.07 25.76
C LYS A 112 -8.56 -12.25 25.12
N LEU A 113 -9.25 -11.41 25.89
CA LEU A 113 -10.28 -10.50 25.36
C LEU A 113 -9.71 -9.47 24.39
N VAL A 114 -8.51 -8.96 24.64
CA VAL A 114 -7.81 -8.05 23.70
C VAL A 114 -7.50 -8.76 22.39
N SER A 115 -7.00 -10.00 22.44
CA SER A 115 -6.78 -10.80 21.23
C SER A 115 -8.08 -11.01 20.45
N MET A 116 -9.19 -11.34 21.12
CA MET A 116 -10.51 -11.45 20.46
C MET A 116 -10.95 -10.12 19.85
N GLN A 117 -10.74 -9.00 20.53
CA GLN A 117 -11.09 -7.68 19.98
C GLN A 117 -10.30 -7.37 18.70
N GLN A 118 -9.03 -7.74 18.63
CA GLN A 118 -8.19 -7.61 17.43
C GLN A 118 -8.70 -8.51 16.29
N SER A 119 -9.05 -9.75 16.61
CA SER A 119 -9.69 -10.69 15.68
C SER A 119 -10.97 -10.12 15.06
N LEU A 120 -11.82 -9.51 15.89
CA LEU A 120 -13.09 -8.95 15.45
C LEU A 120 -12.94 -7.81 14.44
N LEU A 121 -11.87 -7.01 14.55
CA LEU A 121 -11.61 -5.90 13.62
C LEU A 121 -11.35 -6.40 12.19
N ILE A 122 -10.63 -7.50 12.06
CA ILE A 122 -10.35 -8.14 10.76
C ILE A 122 -11.62 -8.77 10.17
N LEU A 123 -12.53 -9.20 11.05
CA LEU A 123 -13.81 -9.83 10.72
C LEU A 123 -14.95 -8.82 10.50
N ALA A 124 -14.69 -7.52 10.33
CA ALA A 124 -15.75 -6.49 10.22
C ALA A 124 -16.78 -6.72 9.09
N ASN A 125 -16.41 -7.47 8.04
CA ASN A 125 -17.24 -7.69 6.85
C ASN A 125 -17.87 -9.09 6.78
N VAL A 126 -17.82 -9.91 7.85
CA VAL A 126 -18.48 -11.22 7.87
C VAL A 126 -19.94 -11.11 8.37
N PRO A 127 -20.87 -11.95 7.89
CA PRO A 127 -22.30 -11.81 8.18
C PRO A 127 -22.66 -11.98 9.66
N ASP A 128 -21.82 -12.67 10.44
CA ASP A 128 -21.97 -12.94 11.86
C ASP A 128 -21.22 -11.94 12.75
N TYR A 129 -20.75 -10.82 12.20
CA TYR A 129 -20.00 -9.80 12.92
C TYR A 129 -20.74 -9.26 14.15
N GLU A 130 -22.03 -8.90 14.01
CA GLU A 130 -22.81 -8.32 15.11
C GLU A 130 -23.05 -9.33 16.25
N ASP A 131 -23.26 -10.61 15.93
CA ASP A 131 -23.41 -11.66 16.93
C ASP A 131 -22.11 -11.87 17.71
N ARG A 132 -20.96 -11.91 17.02
CA ARG A 132 -19.63 -12.02 17.64
C ARG A 132 -19.28 -10.81 18.51
N LYS A 133 -19.64 -9.62 18.04
CA LYS A 133 -19.51 -8.37 18.81
C LYS A 133 -20.32 -8.42 20.10
N LEU A 134 -21.58 -8.87 20.02
CA LEU A 134 -22.43 -9.03 21.19
C LEU A 134 -21.86 -10.05 22.18
N GLN A 135 -21.33 -11.18 21.69
CA GLN A 135 -20.64 -12.16 22.53
C GLN A 135 -19.45 -11.54 23.28
N LEU A 136 -18.59 -10.79 22.58
CA LEU A 136 -17.43 -10.13 23.17
C LEU A 136 -17.83 -9.10 24.23
N GLU A 137 -18.89 -8.32 24.00
CA GLU A 137 -19.43 -7.40 25.01
C GLU A 137 -19.95 -8.14 26.25
N GLY A 138 -20.62 -9.28 26.08
CA GLY A 138 -21.04 -10.13 27.20
C GLY A 138 -19.86 -10.62 28.05
N LEU A 139 -18.76 -11.00 27.40
CA LEU A 139 -17.54 -11.47 28.07
C LEU A 139 -16.82 -10.33 28.81
N LYS A 140 -16.76 -9.13 28.22
CA LYS A 140 -16.25 -7.92 28.89
C LYS A 140 -17.06 -7.60 30.16
N ASN A 141 -18.38 -7.65 30.08
CA ASN A 141 -19.26 -7.41 31.23
C ASN A 141 -19.03 -8.43 32.36
N ARG A 142 -18.76 -9.70 32.00
CA ARG A 142 -18.40 -10.73 32.99
C ARG A 142 -17.08 -10.40 33.69
N LEU A 143 -16.05 -10.02 32.96
CA LEU A 143 -14.78 -9.58 33.55
C LEU A 143 -14.98 -8.38 34.49
N GLU A 144 -15.78 -7.39 34.07
CA GLU A 144 -16.12 -6.23 34.90
C GLU A 144 -16.80 -6.65 36.21
N ALA A 145 -17.75 -7.58 36.15
CA ALA A 145 -18.44 -8.09 37.34
C ALA A 145 -17.50 -8.82 38.32
N MET A 146 -16.43 -9.46 37.83
CA MET A 146 -15.41 -10.09 38.68
C MET A 146 -14.43 -9.09 39.29
N ALA A 147 -14.01 -8.08 38.52
CA ALA A 147 -13.07 -7.06 38.98
C ALA A 147 -13.71 -6.04 39.95
N SER A 148 -14.99 -5.72 39.74
CA SER A 148 -15.75 -4.75 40.54
C SER A 148 -15.69 -4.98 42.06
N PRO A 149 -16.01 -6.18 42.60
CA PRO A 149 -15.92 -6.42 44.04
C PRO A 149 -14.50 -6.38 44.58
N LEU A 150 -13.49 -6.80 43.80
CA LEU A 150 -12.07 -6.73 44.20
C LEU A 150 -11.60 -5.28 44.32
N LEU A 151 -12.03 -4.42 43.40
CA LEU A 151 -11.78 -2.99 43.46
C LEU A 151 -12.46 -2.36 44.68
N VAL A 152 -13.76 -2.62 44.88
CA VAL A 152 -14.49 -2.10 46.06
C VAL A 152 -13.84 -2.59 47.35
N GLN A 153 -13.44 -3.86 47.42
CA GLN A 153 -12.75 -4.42 48.56
C GLN A 153 -11.41 -3.71 48.79
N ALA A 154 -10.57 -3.54 47.77
CA ALA A 154 -9.30 -2.82 47.87
C ALA A 154 -9.49 -1.38 48.39
N PHE A 155 -10.52 -0.68 47.92
CA PHE A 155 -10.87 0.66 48.42
C PHE A 155 -11.43 0.67 49.85
N THR A 156 -12.06 -0.42 50.30
CA THR A 156 -12.69 -0.52 51.62
C THR A 156 -11.75 -1.08 52.69
N SER A 157 -10.82 -1.96 52.32
CA SER A 157 -9.84 -2.61 53.21
C SER A 157 -8.50 -1.87 53.30
N GLY A 158 -8.19 -1.01 52.31
CA GLY A 158 -6.95 -0.25 52.24
C GLY A 158 -7.23 1.24 52.16
N SER A 159 -7.10 1.90 53.32
CA SER A 159 -6.61 3.28 53.43
C SER A 159 -5.55 3.57 52.37
N ILE A 160 -5.51 4.81 51.89
CA ILE A 160 -4.32 5.44 51.32
C ILE A 160 -3.17 5.19 52.31
N ALA A 161 -2.38 4.15 52.09
CA ALA A 161 -1.13 3.91 52.78
C ALA A 161 -0.08 4.02 51.69
N ALA A 162 0.44 5.24 51.54
CA ALA A 162 1.75 5.45 50.99
C ALA A 162 2.74 4.70 51.89
N ASP A 163 3.00 3.44 51.56
CA ASP A 163 4.18 2.73 52.06
C ASP A 163 5.14 2.55 50.89
N ASP A 164 6.30 3.16 51.07
CA ASP A 164 7.45 3.09 50.20
C ASP A 164 7.75 1.63 49.84
N ASN A 165 8.06 1.43 48.55
CA ASN A 165 8.81 0.29 48.06
C ASN A 165 8.05 -1.06 48.06
N THR A 166 7.10 -1.23 47.13
CA THR A 166 7.16 -2.21 46.01
C THR A 166 5.79 -2.29 45.31
N GLY A 167 5.73 -1.93 44.03
CA GLY A 167 4.75 -2.47 43.08
C GLY A 167 3.42 -1.73 42.95
N CYS A 168 3.33 -0.89 41.92
CA CYS A 168 2.09 -0.30 41.40
C CYS A 168 0.90 -1.27 41.44
N LEU A 169 -0.16 -0.91 42.18
CA LEU A 169 -1.50 -1.43 41.89
C LEU A 169 -1.93 -0.80 40.56
N SER A 170 -1.68 -1.50 39.47
CA SER A 170 -2.22 -1.18 38.15
C SER A 170 -3.74 -1.32 38.20
N VAL A 171 -4.41 -0.25 38.63
CA VAL A 171 -5.87 -0.16 38.62
C VAL A 171 -6.30 -0.02 37.16
N VAL A 172 -6.72 -1.14 36.58
CA VAL A 172 -7.35 -1.20 35.26
C VAL A 172 -8.71 -0.53 35.35
N LEU A 173 -8.78 0.75 34.99
CA LEU A 173 -10.03 1.44 34.70
C LEU A 173 -10.02 1.90 33.23
N THR A 174 -10.56 1.08 32.34
CA THR A 174 -11.33 1.64 31.21
C THR A 174 -12.77 1.79 31.69
N LYS A 175 -13.08 2.94 32.29
CA LYS A 175 -14.48 3.36 32.43
C LYS A 175 -14.82 4.21 31.21
N SER A 176 -15.88 3.81 30.52
CA SER A 176 -16.65 4.68 29.65
C SER A 176 -16.93 6.02 30.37
N LEU A 177 -16.53 7.12 29.75
CA LEU A 177 -16.94 8.45 30.20
C LEU A 177 -18.39 8.67 29.76
N PHE A 178 -19.32 8.58 30.71
CA PHE A 178 -20.69 9.04 30.52
C PHE A 178 -20.70 10.57 30.60
N GLN A 179 -20.52 11.24 29.47
CA GLN A 179 -20.83 12.67 29.33
C GLN A 179 -22.02 12.84 28.40
N ASN A 180 -23.04 13.57 28.87
CA ASN A 180 -24.20 14.01 28.10
C ASN A 180 -25.10 12.91 27.49
N GLY A 181 -25.20 11.74 28.11
CA GLY A 181 -26.28 10.79 27.82
C GLY A 181 -26.19 10.04 26.48
N GLU A 182 -25.07 10.13 25.76
CA GLU A 182 -24.80 9.32 24.57
C GLU A 182 -23.57 8.42 24.80
N PHE A 183 -23.72 7.12 24.52
CA PHE A 183 -22.63 6.15 24.57
C PHE A 183 -21.74 6.31 23.33
N GLN A 184 -20.61 7.01 23.46
CA GLN A 184 -19.64 7.12 22.37
C GLN A 184 -18.48 6.16 22.62
N TYR A 185 -18.38 5.12 21.78
CA TYR A 185 -17.30 4.13 21.78
C TYR A 185 -15.97 4.80 21.36
N LEU A 186 -14.98 4.82 22.26
CA LEU A 186 -13.61 5.18 21.89
C LEU A 186 -12.76 3.93 21.74
N LEU A 187 -12.08 3.89 20.59
CA LEU A 187 -11.06 2.92 20.20
C LEU A 187 -10.07 2.66 21.33
N PHE A 188 -9.89 1.37 21.68
CA PHE A 188 -8.80 0.92 22.53
C PHE A 188 -7.47 1.25 21.85
N SER A 189 -6.78 2.29 22.33
CA SER A 189 -5.37 2.54 22.03
C SER A 189 -4.49 1.80 23.05
N PRO A 190 -3.45 1.05 22.64
CA PRO A 190 -2.64 0.23 23.54
C PRO A 190 -1.62 1.02 24.39
N LEU A 191 -1.76 2.34 24.52
CA LEU A 191 -0.71 3.22 25.06
C LEU A 191 -1.08 4.04 26.31
N ASP A 192 -2.34 4.06 26.76
CA ASP A 192 -2.74 4.91 27.90
C ASP A 192 -2.76 4.15 29.25
N PHE A 193 -1.67 3.45 29.56
CA PHE A 193 -1.43 2.90 30.91
C PHE A 193 -0.06 3.34 31.46
N SER A 194 0.09 4.65 31.65
CA SER A 194 1.08 5.20 32.57
C SER A 194 0.63 6.56 33.08
N ILE A 195 -0.08 6.56 34.20
CA ILE A 195 -0.25 7.77 35.00
C ILE A 195 0.35 7.48 36.38
N CYS A 196 1.61 7.87 36.55
CA CYS A 196 2.18 8.14 37.87
C CYS A 196 1.47 9.38 38.41
N ILE A 197 0.72 9.24 39.50
CA ILE A 197 0.25 10.39 40.27
C ILE A 197 1.20 10.57 41.45
N GLN A 198 1.80 11.76 41.49
CA GLN A 198 2.73 12.27 42.47
C GLN A 198 2.00 12.85 43.68
#